data_AF-A0A3A8G0W0-F1
#
_entry.id   AF-A0A3A8G0W0-F1
#
_cell.length_a   1.000
_cell.length_b   1.000
_cell.length_c   1.000
_cell.angle_alpha   90.00
_cell.angle_beta   90.00
_cell.angle_gamma   90.00
#
_symmetry.space_group_name_H-M   'P 1'
#
loop_
_entity.id
_entity.type
_entity.pdbx_description
1 polymer ?
#
loop_
_entity_poly.entity_id
_entity_poly.type
_entity_poly.pdbx_seq_one_letter_code
_entity_poly.pdbx_strand_id
1 'polypeptide(L)'
;MNKNGFTLIELIIAVVIIAILASIAIPSYQNYITRSKIKEAQSNLIALSLSAENNYQRTLNYPTASLTTSSALVANTVFKSWAPSSNAFEYKYVSTDGSTYTLTATGNETKVSGCTLTLNNQSVKTISGCGSVTEWMK
;
A
#
# COMPACT_ATOMS: atom_id res chain seq x y z
N MET A 1 11.56 -38.76 -43.45
CA MET A 1 10.95 -37.76 -42.54
C MET A 1 11.83 -37.67 -41.30
N ASN A 2 12.81 -36.76 -41.29
CA ASN A 2 13.68 -36.59 -40.12
C ASN A 2 12.91 -35.82 -39.05
N LYS A 3 12.61 -36.49 -37.93
CA LYS A 3 12.16 -35.82 -36.71
C LYS A 3 13.40 -35.26 -36.02
N ASN A 4 13.66 -33.97 -36.21
CA ASN A 4 14.67 -33.25 -35.42
C ASN A 4 14.09 -33.07 -34.02
N GLY A 5 14.38 -34.03 -33.13
CA GLY A 5 14.04 -33.94 -31.71
C GLY A 5 15.12 -33.21 -30.93
N PHE A 6 14.73 -32.48 -29.89
CA PHE A 6 15.65 -31.93 -28.89
C PHE A 6 16.42 -33.04 -28.19
N THR A 7 17.70 -32.82 -27.91
CA THR A 7 18.49 -33.74 -27.08
C THR A 7 18.16 -33.54 -25.60
N LEU A 8 18.33 -34.61 -24.82
CA LEU A 8 18.11 -34.57 -23.38
C LEU A 8 19.09 -33.61 -22.67
N ILE A 9 20.30 -33.46 -23.21
CA ILE A 9 21.31 -32.54 -22.68
C ILE A 9 20.95 -31.07 -22.94
N GLU A 10 20.39 -30.74 -24.10
CA GLU A 10 19.91 -29.37 -24.40
C GLU A 10 18.80 -28.96 -23.43
N LEU A 11 17.88 -29.88 -23.12
CA LEU A 11 16.80 -29.61 -22.18
C LEU A 11 17.34 -29.39 -20.76
N ILE A 12 18.32 -30.18 -20.31
CA ILE A 12 18.92 -30.01 -18.98
C ILE A 12 19.64 -28.66 -18.88
N ILE A 13 20.42 -28.28 -19.89
CA ILE A 13 21.14 -26.99 -19.88
C ILE A 13 20.13 -25.83 -19.88
N ALA A 14 19.07 -25.91 -20.69
CA ALA A 14 18.02 -24.89 -20.72
C ALA A 14 17.33 -24.74 -19.34
N VAL A 15 16.99 -25.85 -18.68
CA VAL A 15 16.38 -25.82 -17.34
C VAL A 15 17.33 -25.21 -16.30
N VAL A 16 18.63 -25.53 -16.36
CA VAL A 16 19.64 -24.96 -15.46
C VAL A 16 19.73 -23.44 -15.61
N ILE A 17 19.76 -22.93 -16.84
CA ILE A 17 19.81 -21.49 -17.10
C ILE A 17 18.54 -20.81 -16.55
N ILE A 18 17.36 -21.37 -16.81
CA ILE A 18 16.09 -20.84 -16.30
C ILE A 18 16.07 -20.83 -14.77
N ALA A 19 16.59 -21.88 -14.11
CA ALA A 19 16.65 -21.95 -12.66
C ALA A 19 17.52 -20.84 -12.05
N ILE A 20 18.68 -20.56 -12.65
CA ILE A 20 19.57 -19.46 -12.21
C ILE A 20 18.86 -18.11 -12.37
N LEU A 21 18.25 -17.84 -13.53
CA LEU A 21 17.53 -16.60 -13.77
C LEU A 21 16.34 -16.43 -12.82
N ALA A 22 15.57 -17.49 -12.60
CA ALA A 22 14.41 -17.48 -11.71
C ALA A 22 14.79 -17.13 -10.26
N SER A 23 15.95 -17.59 -9.78
CA SER A 23 16.42 -17.33 -8.42
C SER A 23 16.61 -15.84 -8.11
N ILE A 24 16.94 -15.02 -9.12
CA ILE A 24 17.13 -13.58 -8.99
C ILE A 24 15.84 -12.83 -9.35
N ALA A 25 15.13 -13.28 -10.38
CA ALA A 25 13.94 -12.61 -10.90
C ALA A 25 12.77 -12.64 -9.92
N ILE A 26 12.52 -13.78 -9.27
CA ILE A 26 11.39 -13.96 -8.35
C ILE A 26 11.44 -12.99 -7.15
N PRO A 27 12.53 -12.92 -6.35
CA PRO A 27 12.56 -11.98 -5.22
C PRO A 27 12.52 -10.52 -5.68
N SER A 28 13.13 -10.19 -6.82
CA SER A 28 13.07 -8.84 -7.39
C SER A 28 11.63 -8.44 -7.76
N TYR A 29 10.89 -9.33 -8.42
CA TYR A 29 9.49 -9.07 -8.78
C TYR A 29 8.59 -8.94 -7.54
N GLN A 30 8.80 -9.78 -6.52
CA GLN A 30 8.06 -9.67 -5.25
C GLN A 30 8.31 -8.32 -4.56
N ASN A 31 9.55 -7.83 -4.58
CA ASN A 31 9.89 -6.51 -4.04
C ASN A 31 9.23 -5.38 -4.84
N TYR A 32 9.16 -5.50 -6.16
CA TYR A 32 8.45 -4.54 -7.02
C TYR A 32 6.96 -4.45 -6.66
N ILE A 33 6.27 -5.59 -6.53
CA ILE A 33 4.85 -5.62 -6.14
C ILE A 33 4.66 -5.01 -4.74
N THR A 34 5.55 -5.32 -3.79
CA THR A 34 5.50 -4.77 -2.43
C THR A 34 5.62 -3.23 -2.45
N ARG A 35 6.58 -2.69 -3.21
CA ARG A 35 6.74 -1.24 -3.40
C ARG A 35 5.51 -0.62 -4.07
N SER A 36 4.94 -1.28 -5.07
CA SER A 36 3.70 -0.83 -5.72
C SER A 36 2.55 -0.69 -4.73
N LYS A 37 2.36 -1.70 -3.85
CA LYS A 37 1.31 -1.67 -2.81
C LYS A 37 1.53 -0.56 -1.79
N ILE A 38 2.78 -0.31 -1.38
CA ILE A 38 3.10 0.80 -0.48
C ILE A 38 2.81 2.15 -1.15
N LYS A 39 3.12 2.31 -2.44
CA LYS A 39 2.82 3.53 -3.20
C LYS A 39 1.32 3.77 -3.33
N GLU A 40 0.56 2.71 -3.58
CA GLU A 40 -0.90 2.73 -3.57
C GLU A 40 -1.45 3.18 -2.21
N ALA A 41 -0.90 2.66 -1.10
CA ALA A 41 -1.29 3.09 0.24
C ALA A 41 -1.02 4.58 0.50
N GLN A 42 0.13 5.09 0.05
CA GLN A 42 0.46 6.52 0.12
C GLN A 42 -0.58 7.37 -0.64
N SER A 43 -0.95 6.94 -1.85
CA SER A 43 -1.98 7.63 -2.65
C SER A 43 -3.34 7.61 -1.95
N ASN A 44 -3.72 6.50 -1.33
CA ASN A 44 -4.98 6.40 -0.58
C ASN A 44 -4.99 7.31 0.65
N LEU A 45 -3.88 7.40 1.39
CA LEU A 45 -3.75 8.35 2.51
C LEU A 45 -3.89 9.80 2.04
N ILE A 46 -3.31 10.16 0.89
CA ILE A 46 -3.48 11.49 0.30
C ILE A 46 -4.95 11.75 -0.06
N ALA A 47 -5.63 10.78 -0.69
CA ALA A 47 -7.04 10.91 -1.03
C ALA A 47 -7.92 11.11 0.22
N LEU A 48 -7.68 10.34 1.28
CA LEU A 48 -8.37 10.50 2.56
C LEU A 48 -8.08 11.85 3.21
N SER A 49 -6.83 12.33 3.15
CA SER A 49 -6.48 13.65 3.67
C SER A 49 -7.25 14.75 2.97
N LEU A 50 -7.41 14.66 1.64
CA LEU A 50 -8.18 15.62 0.86
C LEU A 50 -9.65 15.66 1.32
N SER A 51 -10.27 14.50 1.59
CA SER A 51 -11.62 14.45 2.15
C SER A 51 -11.72 15.13 3.53
N ALA A 52 -10.73 14.93 4.40
CA ALA A 52 -10.67 15.59 5.71
C ALA A 52 -10.49 17.11 5.56
N GLU A 53 -9.58 17.57 4.69
CA GLU A 53 -9.37 19.00 4.41
C GLU A 53 -10.60 19.66 3.79
N ASN A 54 -11.30 18.99 2.86
CA ASN A 54 -12.53 19.50 2.28
C ASN A 54 -13.62 19.70 3.34
N ASN A 55 -13.71 18.83 4.35
CA ASN A 55 -14.64 19.02 5.46
C ASN A 55 -14.24 20.23 6.32
N TYR A 56 -12.94 20.39 6.59
CA TYR A 56 -12.41 21.53 7.33
C TYR A 56 -12.72 22.86 6.61
N GLN A 57 -12.54 22.93 5.29
CA GLN A 57 -12.89 24.13 4.52
C GLN A 57 -14.38 24.51 4.61
N ARG A 58 -15.26 23.53 4.82
CA ARG A 58 -16.72 23.75 4.90
C ARG A 58 -17.22 24.05 6.30
N THR A 59 -16.60 23.47 7.32
CA THR A 59 -17.12 23.46 8.69
C THR A 59 -16.16 24.05 9.72
N LEU A 60 -14.95 24.42 9.29
CA LEU A 60 -13.82 24.87 10.11
C LEU A 60 -13.36 23.86 11.16
N ASN A 61 -13.83 22.61 11.05
CA ASN A 61 -13.43 21.49 11.90
C ASN A 61 -13.14 20.25 11.05
N TYR A 62 -12.14 19.48 11.47
CA TYR A 62 -11.98 18.10 10.99
C TYR A 62 -13.10 17.21 11.56
N PRO A 63 -13.53 16.17 10.83
CA PRO A 63 -14.53 15.24 11.34
C PRO A 63 -14.08 14.61 12.66
N THR A 64 -14.76 14.88 13.77
CA THR A 64 -14.43 14.25 15.05
C THR A 64 -14.89 12.80 15.05
N ALA A 65 -14.00 11.87 14.70
CA ALA A 65 -14.29 10.46 14.58
C ALA A 65 -13.04 9.61 14.79
N SER A 66 -13.23 8.39 15.28
CA SER A 66 -12.19 7.36 15.36
C SER A 66 -12.62 6.16 14.51
N LEU A 67 -12.31 6.21 13.22
CA LEU A 67 -12.65 5.20 12.22
C LEU A 67 -11.45 4.26 12.09
N THR A 68 -11.51 3.09 12.71
CA THR A 68 -10.34 2.20 12.85
C THR A 68 -10.19 1.16 11.76
N THR A 69 -11.15 1.07 10.83
CA THR A 69 -11.13 0.11 9.72
C THR A 69 -11.48 0.81 8.41
N SER A 70 -11.03 0.22 7.30
CA SER A 70 -11.36 0.72 5.96
C SER A 70 -12.86 0.71 5.71
N SER A 71 -13.57 -0.29 6.22
CA SER A 71 -15.04 -0.38 6.15
C SER A 71 -15.75 0.75 6.91
N ALA A 72 -15.24 1.15 8.07
CA ALA A 72 -15.78 2.27 8.84
C ALA A 72 -15.59 3.61 8.10
N LEU A 73 -14.47 3.76 7.39
CA LEU A 73 -14.22 4.91 6.51
C LEU A 73 -15.21 4.96 5.36
N VAL A 74 -15.39 3.86 4.62
CA VAL A 74 -16.33 3.81 3.48
C VAL A 74 -17.78 4.07 3.94
N ALA A 75 -18.16 3.62 5.14
CA ALA A 75 -19.48 3.87 5.70
C ALA A 75 -19.68 5.30 6.24
N ASN A 76 -18.61 6.07 6.42
CA ASN A 76 -18.68 7.41 6.98
C ASN A 76 -19.13 8.44 5.93
N THR A 77 -20.01 9.37 6.31
CA THR A 77 -20.58 10.36 5.39
C THR A 77 -19.57 11.32 4.78
N VAL A 78 -18.45 11.60 5.47
CA VAL A 78 -17.37 12.48 4.99
C VAL A 78 -16.44 11.73 4.04
N PHE A 79 -16.19 10.46 4.29
CA PHE A 79 -15.23 9.65 3.52
C PHE A 79 -15.88 8.71 2.50
N LYS A 80 -17.21 8.71 2.35
CA LYS A 80 -17.98 7.79 1.48
C LYS A 80 -17.58 7.73 0.01
N SER A 81 -16.92 8.78 -0.49
CA SER A 81 -16.45 8.85 -1.89
C SER A 81 -15.08 8.18 -2.07
N TRP A 82 -14.44 7.77 -0.98
CA TRP A 82 -13.20 7.02 -0.99
C TRP A 82 -13.48 5.53 -0.72
N ALA A 83 -12.75 4.67 -1.42
CA ALA A 83 -12.66 3.25 -1.14
C ALA A 83 -11.25 2.78 -1.53
N PRO A 84 -10.66 1.83 -0.79
CA PRO A 84 -9.35 1.31 -1.12
C PRO A 84 -9.42 0.46 -2.41
N SER A 85 -8.42 0.60 -3.27
CA SER A 85 -8.28 -0.17 -4.51
C SER A 85 -7.83 -1.63 -4.27
N SER A 86 -7.33 -1.93 -3.08
CA SER A 86 -6.94 -3.28 -2.66
C SER A 86 -7.03 -3.45 -1.14
N ASN A 87 -7.09 -4.70 -0.68
CA ASN A 87 -7.10 -5.05 0.74
C ASN A 87 -5.69 -5.23 1.33
N ALA A 88 -4.65 -4.75 0.62
CA ALA A 88 -3.27 -4.89 1.06
C ALA A 88 -2.98 -4.13 2.36
N PHE A 89 -3.72 -3.04 2.60
CA PHE A 89 -3.62 -2.17 3.76
C PHE A 89 -5.01 -1.94 4.36
N GLU A 90 -5.06 -1.87 5.69
CA GLU A 90 -6.18 -1.32 6.43
C GLU A 90 -5.93 0.16 6.73
N TYR A 91 -6.96 0.98 6.51
CA TYR A 91 -6.89 2.42 6.70
C TYR A 91 -7.68 2.83 7.94
N LYS A 92 -7.11 3.80 8.66
CA LYS A 92 -7.67 4.36 9.89
C LYS A 92 -7.58 5.88 9.84
N TYR A 93 -8.61 6.52 10.38
CA TYR A 93 -8.68 7.96 10.62
C TYR A 93 -9.03 8.21 12.08
N VAL A 94 -8.29 9.10 12.74
CA VAL A 94 -8.60 9.54 14.10
C VAL A 94 -8.48 11.06 14.21
N SER A 95 -9.53 11.68 14.74
CA SER A 95 -9.57 13.06 15.21
C SER A 95 -10.44 13.13 16.46
N THR A 96 -9.89 13.62 17.57
CA THR A 96 -10.57 13.67 18.88
C THR A 96 -11.16 15.04 19.18
N ASP A 97 -10.53 16.10 18.68
CA ASP A 97 -10.85 17.50 19.00
C ASP A 97 -11.28 18.32 17.78
N GLY A 98 -11.26 17.73 16.58
CA GLY A 98 -11.60 18.41 15.33
C GLY A 98 -10.54 19.42 14.87
N SER A 99 -9.43 19.55 15.60
CA SER A 99 -8.32 20.46 15.28
C SER A 99 -7.17 19.74 14.60
N THR A 100 -6.96 18.46 14.93
CA THR A 100 -5.93 17.63 14.33
C THR A 100 -6.51 16.31 13.84
N TYR A 101 -5.84 15.67 12.88
CA TYR A 101 -6.14 14.29 12.54
C TYR A 101 -4.87 13.50 12.28
N THR A 102 -4.99 12.19 12.46
CA THR A 102 -4.00 11.21 12.01
C THR A 102 -4.67 10.17 11.15
N LEU A 103 -4.16 10.03 9.92
CA LEU A 103 -4.43 8.92 9.03
C LEU A 103 -3.34 7.87 9.19
N THR A 104 -3.73 6.61 9.19
CA THR A 104 -2.80 5.48 9.29
C THR A 104 -3.19 4.41 8.27
N ALA A 105 -2.22 3.88 7.55
CA ALA A 105 -2.36 2.68 6.74
C ALA A 105 -1.46 1.58 7.32
N THR A 106 -2.04 0.43 7.65
CA THR A 106 -1.31 -0.72 8.22
C THR A 106 -1.43 -1.92 7.28
N GLY A 107 -0.30 -2.49 6.89
CA GLY A 107 -0.26 -3.62 5.96
C GLY A 107 -0.91 -4.87 6.57
N ASN A 108 -1.88 -5.44 5.84
CA ASN A 108 -2.68 -6.60 6.25
C ASN A 108 -2.19 -7.90 5.59
N GLU A 109 -1.43 -7.81 4.50
CA GLU A 109 -0.90 -8.99 3.81
C GLU A 109 0.50 -9.37 4.28
N THR A 110 0.87 -10.64 4.10
CA THR A 110 2.17 -11.20 4.52
C THR A 110 3.39 -10.39 4.06
N LYS A 111 3.38 -9.84 2.85
CA LYS A 111 4.55 -9.11 2.27
C LYS A 111 4.67 -7.66 2.74
N VAL A 112 3.60 -7.08 3.28
CA VAL A 112 3.56 -5.73 3.85
C VAL A 112 3.20 -5.77 5.34
N SER A 113 3.20 -6.94 5.96
CA SER A 113 2.78 -7.10 7.34
C SER A 113 3.67 -6.28 8.26
N GLY A 114 3.05 -5.47 9.13
CA GLY A 114 3.77 -4.54 10.02
C GLY A 114 4.22 -3.23 9.35
N CYS A 115 4.09 -3.09 8.02
CA CYS A 115 4.31 -1.82 7.34
C CYS A 115 3.23 -0.81 7.74
N THR A 116 3.63 0.27 8.39
CA THR A 116 2.72 1.32 8.86
C THR A 116 3.12 2.65 8.26
N LEU A 117 2.17 3.30 7.60
CA LEU A 117 2.31 4.64 7.05
C LEU A 117 1.38 5.59 7.78
N THR A 118 1.85 6.80 8.06
CA THR A 118 1.00 7.84 8.65
C THR A 118 1.06 9.15 7.88
N LEU A 119 -0.05 9.87 7.91
CA LEU A 119 -0.19 11.24 7.42
C LEU A 119 -1.05 12.03 8.40
N ASN A 120 -0.64 13.24 8.77
CA ASN A 120 -1.42 14.13 9.62
C ASN A 120 -1.76 15.45 8.91
N ASN A 121 -2.55 16.30 9.57
CA ASN A 121 -2.97 17.61 9.07
C ASN A 121 -1.80 18.60 8.84
N GLN A 122 -0.62 18.32 9.39
CA GLN A 122 0.60 19.11 9.16
C GLN A 122 1.43 18.58 7.97
N SER A 123 0.87 17.65 7.18
CA SER A 123 1.57 16.96 6.09
C SER A 123 2.80 16.17 6.53
N VAL A 124 2.91 15.82 7.82
CA VAL A 124 3.97 14.95 8.33
C VAL A 124 3.69 13.54 7.88
N LYS A 125 4.62 13.01 7.08
CA LYS A 125 4.57 11.68 6.47
C LYS A 125 5.55 10.80 7.18
N THR A 126 5.08 9.71 7.77
CA THR A 126 5.97 8.70 8.37
C THR A 126 5.74 7.34 7.74
N ILE A 127 6.76 6.50 7.80
CA ILE A 127 6.72 5.12 7.34
C ILE A 127 7.61 4.29 8.25
N SER A 128 7.15 3.09 8.60
CA SER A 128 7.85 2.16 9.48
C SER A 128 7.50 0.72 9.13
N GLY A 129 8.42 -0.22 9.34
CA GLY A 129 8.15 -1.65 9.11
C GLY A 129 7.99 -2.09 7.64
N CYS A 130 8.33 -1.24 6.67
CA CYS A 130 8.08 -1.48 5.23
C CYS A 130 9.30 -2.04 4.48
N GLY A 131 10.17 -2.79 5.17
CA GLY A 131 11.38 -3.39 4.59
C GLY A 131 12.35 -2.36 4.03
N SER A 132 12.62 -2.40 2.72
CA SER A 132 13.58 -1.50 2.05
C SER A 132 13.00 -0.11 1.70
N VAL A 133 11.77 0.19 2.11
CA VAL A 133 11.15 1.50 1.94
C VAL A 133 11.18 2.23 3.28
N THR A 134 12.05 3.23 3.38
CA THR A 134 12.29 4.00 4.61
C THR A 134 11.66 5.39 4.59
N GLU A 135 11.20 5.84 3.43
CA GLU A 135 10.57 7.15 3.24
C GLU A 135 9.42 7.05 2.23
N TRP A 136 8.55 8.06 2.22
CA TRP A 136 7.51 8.14 1.20
C TRP A 136 8.13 8.26 -0.18
N MET A 137 7.58 7.52 -1.15
CA MET A 137 8.12 7.50 -2.50
C MET A 137 7.70 8.77 -3.24
N LYS A 138 8.63 9.34 -4.00
CA LYS A 138 8.38 10.53 -4.83
C LYS A 138 7.54 10.19 -6.07
#